data_AF-X1GWA5-F1
#
_entry.id   AF-X1GWA5-F1
#
_cell.length_a   1.000
_cell.length_b   1.000
_cell.length_c   1.000
_cell.angle_alpha   90.00
_cell.angle_beta   90.00
_cell.angle_gamma   90.00
#
_symmetry.space_group_name_H-M   'P 1'
#
loop_
_entity.id
_entity.type
_entity.pdbx_description
1 polymer ?
#
loop_
_entity_poly.entity_id
_entity_poly.type
_entity_poly.pdbx_seq_one_letter_code
_entity_poly.pdbx_strand_id
1 'polypeptide(L)'
;GGTASGGIFSPASSPDCIAVGAVNKEDEISYYSSNGSPGDSYLRPDVVAPGGSLAPSGSSAPRQPVFAADSNDADTTRVDGEMPETDYYLNNFRGMQGTSMACPMVAGLAQLVIDAMIDRYGQWEYSWENAKKIKQIICMGTFEVRNIEGNLATGGESYDGDGDGIAQNAPINRYSKDNVEGWGRVSAEAAIQAVTKWLNEC
;
A
#
# COMPACT_ATOMS: atom_id res chain seq x y z
N GLY A 1 -2.15 -11.51 16.75
CA GLY A 1 -0.82 -11.82 17.26
C GLY A 1 0.08 -12.03 16.06
N GLY A 2 1.27 -11.44 16.04
CA GLY A 2 2.26 -11.67 14.98
C GLY A 2 3.62 -11.88 15.62
N THR A 3 4.16 -13.08 15.53
CA THR A 3 5.51 -13.45 15.97
C THR A 3 6.43 -13.46 14.76
N ALA A 4 7.30 -12.45 14.64
CA ALA A 4 8.64 -12.37 14.02
C ALA A 4 9.07 -13.28 12.83
N SER A 5 8.19 -14.03 12.17
CA SER A 5 8.52 -14.93 11.07
C SER A 5 7.34 -14.97 10.11
N GLY A 6 7.37 -14.11 9.09
CA GLY A 6 6.48 -14.16 7.92
C GLY A 6 5.00 -13.79 8.16
N GLY A 7 4.72 -12.64 8.81
CA GLY A 7 3.33 -12.23 9.03
C GLY A 7 3.14 -10.73 9.27
N ILE A 8 1.91 -10.26 9.03
CA ILE A 8 1.50 -8.87 9.24
C ILE A 8 1.58 -8.51 10.73
N PHE A 9 2.41 -7.53 11.08
CA PHE A 9 2.60 -7.07 12.46
C PHE A 9 1.38 -6.30 13.00
N SER A 10 1.19 -6.35 14.31
CA SER A 10 0.26 -5.43 15.00
C SER A 10 0.74 -3.98 14.81
N PRO A 11 -0.17 -3.01 14.57
CA PRO A 11 -1.63 -3.09 14.65
C PRO A 11 -2.33 -3.54 13.35
N ALA A 12 -1.60 -3.72 12.24
CA ALA A 12 -2.16 -4.03 10.92
C ALA A 12 -2.86 -5.41 10.84
N SER A 13 -2.60 -6.32 11.79
CA SER A 13 -3.32 -7.60 11.88
C SER A 13 -4.79 -7.47 12.35
N SER A 14 -5.20 -6.32 12.92
CA SER A 14 -6.55 -6.13 13.48
C SER A 14 -7.65 -6.03 12.41
N PRO A 15 -8.77 -6.80 12.46
CA PRO A 15 -9.84 -6.78 11.44
C PRO A 15 -10.40 -5.39 11.15
N ASP A 16 -10.29 -4.49 12.11
CA ASP A 16 -10.90 -3.17 12.08
C ASP A 16 -10.02 -2.08 11.46
N CYS A 17 -8.74 -2.35 11.18
CA CYS A 17 -7.90 -1.44 10.40
C CYS A 17 -7.88 -1.84 8.91
N ILE A 18 -7.53 -0.89 8.05
CA ILE A 18 -7.16 -1.17 6.66
C ILE A 18 -5.66 -1.46 6.65
N ALA A 19 -5.30 -2.72 6.43
CA ALA A 19 -3.91 -3.13 6.27
C ALA A 19 -3.47 -2.90 4.82
N VAL A 20 -2.36 -2.20 4.64
CA VAL A 20 -1.91 -1.74 3.32
C VAL A 20 -0.54 -2.34 3.01
N GLY A 21 -0.47 -3.14 1.94
CA GLY A 21 0.79 -3.59 1.34
C GLY A 21 1.32 -2.62 0.28
N ALA A 22 2.49 -2.92 -0.28
CA ALA A 22 3.18 -2.06 -1.23
C ALA A 22 3.35 -2.70 -2.61
N VAL A 23 3.18 -1.90 -3.67
CA VAL A 23 3.55 -2.23 -5.05
C VAL A 23 4.57 -1.25 -5.63
N ASN A 24 5.32 -1.70 -6.63
CA ASN A 24 6.23 -0.87 -7.43
C ASN A 24 5.49 -0.19 -8.62
N LYS A 25 6.20 0.53 -9.51
CA LYS A 25 5.55 1.22 -10.65
C LYS A 25 4.93 0.26 -11.67
N GLU A 26 5.47 -0.96 -11.77
CA GLU A 26 5.06 -1.96 -12.76
C GLU A 26 3.86 -2.76 -12.26
N ASP A 27 3.29 -2.34 -11.12
CA ASP A 27 2.21 -3.00 -10.40
C ASP A 27 2.58 -4.39 -9.92
N GLU A 28 3.83 -4.60 -9.54
CA GLU A 28 4.29 -5.83 -8.89
C GLU A 28 4.37 -5.60 -7.38
N ILE A 29 4.08 -6.63 -6.58
CA ILE A 29 4.24 -6.58 -5.12
C ILE A 29 5.71 -6.30 -4.76
N SER A 30 5.93 -5.28 -3.91
CA SER A 30 7.27 -4.87 -3.52
C SER A 30 7.95 -5.94 -2.66
N TYR A 31 9.26 -6.12 -2.85
CA TYR A 31 10.11 -7.15 -2.24
C TYR A 31 10.10 -7.21 -0.70
N TYR A 32 9.69 -6.12 -0.05
CA TYR A 32 9.67 -5.93 1.40
C TYR A 32 8.25 -5.94 1.98
N SER A 33 7.22 -6.06 1.12
CA SER A 33 5.83 -6.01 1.54
C SER A 33 5.50 -7.27 2.31
N SER A 34 5.14 -7.14 3.58
CA SER A 34 4.84 -8.31 4.41
C SER A 34 3.53 -8.99 3.98
N ASN A 35 3.61 -10.30 3.82
CA ASN A 35 2.46 -11.15 3.49
C ASN A 35 1.74 -11.61 4.77
N GLY A 36 0.44 -11.88 4.63
CA GLY A 36 -0.33 -12.58 5.67
C GLY A 36 0.02 -14.07 5.72
N SER A 37 -0.19 -14.69 6.87
CA SER A 37 0.02 -16.14 7.01
C SER A 37 -1.18 -16.91 6.45
N PRO A 38 -0.99 -17.89 5.54
CA PRO A 38 -2.06 -18.77 5.10
C PRO A 38 -2.68 -19.54 6.28
N GLY A 39 -3.93 -19.22 6.62
CA GLY A 39 -4.65 -19.87 7.74
C GLY A 39 -5.02 -18.93 8.89
N ASP A 40 -4.59 -17.66 8.85
CA ASP A 40 -5.13 -16.65 9.76
C ASP A 40 -6.63 -16.45 9.53
N SER A 41 -7.38 -16.24 10.61
CA SER A 41 -8.84 -16.01 10.57
C SER A 41 -9.24 -14.75 9.80
N TYR A 42 -8.30 -13.82 9.64
CA TYR A 42 -8.44 -12.63 8.80
C TYR A 42 -7.23 -12.52 7.89
N LEU A 43 -7.42 -12.85 6.62
CA LEU A 43 -6.37 -12.75 5.62
C LEU A 43 -5.92 -11.29 5.43
N ARG A 44 -4.62 -11.07 5.23
CA ARG A 44 -4.00 -9.74 5.11
C ARG A 44 -2.89 -9.72 4.06
N PRO A 45 -2.56 -8.57 3.45
CA PRO A 45 -3.13 -7.23 3.66
C PRO A 45 -4.59 -7.10 3.17
N ASP A 46 -5.25 -5.97 3.40
CA ASP A 46 -6.58 -5.73 2.81
C ASP A 46 -6.48 -5.28 1.35
N VAL A 47 -5.55 -4.37 1.09
CA VAL A 47 -5.30 -3.78 -0.22
C VAL A 47 -3.83 -3.45 -0.36
N VAL A 48 -3.39 -3.18 -1.57
CA VAL A 48 -2.04 -2.65 -1.84
C VAL A 48 -2.10 -1.28 -2.50
N ALA A 49 -1.07 -0.48 -2.29
CA ALA A 49 -0.90 0.83 -2.90
C ALA A 49 0.57 1.06 -3.27
N PRO A 50 0.91 2.06 -4.11
CA PRO A 50 2.29 2.30 -4.50
C PRO A 50 3.18 2.53 -3.27
N GLY A 51 4.25 1.77 -3.11
CA GLY A 51 5.21 1.94 -2.00
C GLY A 51 6.61 2.31 -2.48
N GLY A 52 6.86 2.22 -3.79
CA GLY A 52 8.18 2.35 -4.38
C GLY A 52 9.00 1.07 -4.30
N SER A 53 10.22 1.12 -4.82
CA SER A 53 11.19 0.03 -4.77
C SER A 53 12.61 0.55 -4.94
N LEU A 54 13.52 0.21 -4.04
CA LEU A 54 14.97 0.44 -4.19
C LEU A 54 15.70 -0.90 -4.33
N ALA A 55 15.01 -1.94 -4.83
CA ALA A 55 15.58 -3.26 -5.04
C ALA A 55 16.87 -3.17 -5.88
N PRO A 56 17.97 -3.81 -5.44
CA PRO A 56 19.25 -3.78 -6.16
C PRO A 56 19.24 -4.68 -7.42
N SER A 57 18.53 -5.81 -7.40
CA SER A 57 18.36 -6.76 -8.52
C SER A 57 17.09 -7.61 -8.32
N GLY A 58 16.49 -8.12 -9.42
CA GLY A 58 15.31 -9.00 -9.35
C GLY A 58 13.94 -8.31 -9.32
N SER A 59 13.89 -6.99 -9.48
CA SER A 59 12.67 -6.21 -9.68
C SER A 59 12.58 -5.76 -11.14
N SER A 60 11.38 -5.72 -11.71
CA SER A 60 11.14 -5.08 -13.03
C SER A 60 11.22 -3.55 -12.95
N ALA A 61 11.20 -3.00 -11.72
CA ALA A 61 11.17 -1.58 -11.41
C ALA A 61 12.23 -1.14 -10.38
N PRO A 62 13.54 -1.40 -10.60
CA PRO A 62 14.56 -1.10 -9.61
C PRO A 62 14.76 0.42 -9.45
N ARG A 63 15.06 0.86 -8.22
CA ARG A 63 15.46 2.25 -7.89
C ARG A 63 14.42 3.31 -8.23
N GLN A 64 13.20 3.05 -7.80
CA GLN A 64 12.02 3.90 -7.96
C GLN A 64 11.40 4.25 -6.61
N PRO A 65 11.94 5.27 -5.94
CA PRO A 65 11.36 5.75 -4.71
C PRO A 65 10.03 6.47 -4.96
N VAL A 66 9.21 6.54 -3.91
CA VAL A 66 8.19 7.58 -3.75
C VAL A 66 8.89 8.79 -3.13
N PHE A 67 8.73 9.96 -3.74
CA PHE A 67 9.29 11.19 -3.22
C PHE A 67 8.38 11.79 -2.15
N ALA A 68 8.92 12.03 -0.97
CA ALA A 68 8.25 12.70 0.14
C ALA A 68 9.00 13.99 0.49
N ALA A 69 8.31 14.91 1.17
CA ALA A 69 8.96 16.09 1.73
C ALA A 69 10.05 15.65 2.71
N ASP A 70 11.25 16.22 2.57
CA ASP A 70 12.31 16.01 3.55
C ASP A 70 12.07 16.95 4.73
N SER A 71 12.05 16.40 5.95
CA SER A 71 11.93 17.19 7.18
C SER A 71 13.24 17.85 7.58
N ASN A 72 14.30 17.72 6.77
CA ASN A 72 15.63 18.28 7.01
C ASN A 72 16.18 17.90 8.39
N ASP A 73 15.68 16.79 8.94
CA ASP A 73 16.09 16.18 10.20
C ASP A 73 17.21 15.18 9.90
N ALA A 74 18.31 15.26 10.64
CA ALA A 74 19.60 14.62 10.35
C ALA A 74 20.44 15.21 9.17
N ASP A 75 20.19 16.45 8.75
CA ASP A 75 21.07 17.22 7.83
C ASP A 75 22.34 17.78 8.54
N THR A 76 22.70 17.22 9.71
CA THR A 76 23.87 17.66 10.48
C THR A 76 24.79 16.49 10.80
N THR A 77 25.85 16.30 10.00
CA THR A 77 27.09 15.85 10.63
C THR A 77 27.80 17.11 11.15
N ARG A 78 27.59 17.43 12.44
CA ARG A 78 28.56 18.29 13.14
C ARG A 78 29.83 17.46 13.28
N VAL A 79 30.71 17.58 12.28
CA VAL A 79 32.14 17.35 12.46
C VAL A 79 32.76 18.74 12.62
N ASP A 80 33.26 18.96 13.82
CA ASP A 80 34.24 19.96 14.18
C ASP A 80 35.32 20.17 13.10
N GLY A 81 35.09 21.17 12.24
CA GLY A 81 36.10 21.70 11.32
C GLY A 81 36.09 21.14 9.89
N GLU A 82 35.21 20.20 9.55
CA GLU A 82 35.01 19.72 8.18
C GLU A 82 33.57 19.96 7.78
N MET A 83 33.34 20.54 6.59
CA MET A 83 31.98 20.77 6.11
C MET A 83 31.26 19.40 6.04
N PRO A 84 30.15 19.18 6.76
CA PRO A 84 29.27 18.04 6.48
C PRO A 84 28.98 18.00 4.98
N GLU A 85 28.84 16.80 4.38
CA GLU A 85 28.20 16.68 3.07
C GLU A 85 26.72 17.07 3.23
N THR A 86 26.50 18.38 3.27
CA THR A 86 25.21 19.07 3.36
C THR A 86 24.37 18.70 2.16
N ASP A 87 23.06 18.57 2.37
CA ASP A 87 22.11 18.70 1.28
C ASP A 87 22.37 20.01 0.51
N TYR A 88 22.42 19.95 -0.82
CA TYR A 88 22.66 21.14 -1.65
C TYR A 88 21.47 22.12 -1.55
N TYR A 89 20.28 21.65 -1.18
CA TYR A 89 19.08 22.48 -1.05
C TYR A 89 18.26 22.14 0.21
N LEU A 90 18.12 23.12 1.11
CA LEU A 90 17.20 23.06 2.23
C LEU A 90 15.74 22.96 1.76
N ASN A 91 14.91 22.18 2.47
CA ASN A 91 13.49 21.95 2.17
C ASN A 91 13.27 21.30 0.80
N ASN A 92 13.97 20.20 0.52
CA ASN A 92 13.84 19.47 -0.73
C ASN A 92 12.92 18.23 -0.58
N PHE A 93 13.05 17.30 -1.51
CA PHE A 93 12.35 16.02 -1.48
C PHE A 93 13.34 14.88 -1.32
N ARG A 94 12.94 13.87 -0.55
CA ARG A 94 13.71 12.63 -0.40
C ARG A 94 12.94 11.45 -0.98
N GLY A 95 13.64 10.64 -1.76
CA GLY A 95 13.11 9.38 -2.24
C GLY A 95 13.12 8.32 -1.13
N MET A 96 11.97 7.73 -0.84
CA MET A 96 11.80 6.67 0.15
C MET A 96 11.04 5.48 -0.45
N GLN A 97 11.12 4.32 0.22
CA GLN A 97 10.27 3.17 -0.07
C GLN A 97 9.63 2.67 1.23
N GLY A 98 8.51 1.98 1.11
CA GLY A 98 7.94 1.23 2.23
C GLY A 98 6.43 1.12 2.17
N THR A 99 5.88 0.21 2.98
CA THR A 99 4.44 0.21 3.29
C THR A 99 4.04 1.49 4.02
N SER A 100 5.00 2.16 4.69
CA SER A 100 4.86 3.51 5.23
C SER A 100 4.60 4.60 4.18
N MET A 101 4.93 4.36 2.91
CA MET A 101 4.59 5.27 1.79
C MET A 101 3.27 4.89 1.14
N ALA A 102 2.94 3.60 1.11
CA ALA A 102 1.66 3.08 0.61
C ALA A 102 0.48 3.45 1.53
N CYS A 103 0.65 3.32 2.84
CA CYS A 103 -0.36 3.61 3.86
C CYS A 103 -0.97 5.03 3.77
N PRO A 104 -0.19 6.12 3.71
CA PRO A 104 -0.75 7.47 3.62
C PRO A 104 -1.52 7.72 2.31
N MET A 105 -1.20 7.03 1.21
CA MET A 105 -2.00 7.11 -0.02
C MET A 105 -3.41 6.53 0.16
N VAL A 106 -3.53 5.40 0.88
CA VAL A 106 -4.85 4.82 1.20
C VAL A 106 -5.59 5.68 2.23
N ALA A 107 -4.88 6.31 3.18
CA ALA A 107 -5.48 7.26 4.11
C ALA A 107 -6.05 8.49 3.37
N GLY A 108 -5.32 9.04 2.40
CA GLY A 108 -5.80 10.11 1.53
C GLY A 108 -7.01 9.68 0.70
N LEU A 109 -7.00 8.47 0.15
CA LEU A 109 -8.16 7.91 -0.55
C LEU A 109 -9.38 7.78 0.38
N ALA A 110 -9.21 7.29 1.60
CA ALA A 110 -10.29 7.20 2.57
C ALA A 110 -10.91 8.58 2.84
N GLN A 111 -10.09 9.64 2.95
CA GLN A 111 -10.58 11.01 3.10
C GLN A 111 -11.39 11.48 1.88
N LEU A 112 -10.96 11.18 0.65
CA LEU A 112 -11.71 11.52 -0.55
C LEU A 112 -13.05 10.78 -0.64
N VAL A 113 -13.10 9.52 -0.19
CA VAL A 113 -14.36 8.77 -0.12
C VAL A 113 -15.30 9.37 0.92
N ILE A 114 -14.78 9.80 2.07
CA ILE A 114 -15.55 10.53 3.09
C ILE A 114 -16.11 11.83 2.51
N ASP A 115 -15.29 12.60 1.78
CA ASP A 115 -15.70 13.85 1.14
C ASP A 115 -16.82 13.61 0.11
N ALA A 116 -16.68 12.59 -0.75
CA ALA A 116 -17.72 12.19 -1.68
C ALA A 116 -19.02 11.73 -0.98
N MET A 117 -18.92 11.13 0.21
CA MET A 117 -20.08 10.79 1.03
C MET A 117 -20.73 12.04 1.64
N ILE A 118 -19.95 13.02 2.10
CA ILE A 118 -20.46 14.30 2.59
C ILE A 118 -21.22 15.03 1.48
N ASP A 119 -20.64 15.12 0.29
CA ASP A 119 -21.30 15.76 -0.87
C ASP A 119 -22.63 15.10 -1.21
N ARG A 120 -22.73 13.77 -1.06
CA ARG A 120 -23.94 13.01 -1.36
C ARG A 120 -25.01 13.05 -0.26
N TYR A 121 -24.60 12.95 1.00
CA TYR A 121 -25.51 12.78 2.14
C TYR A 121 -25.64 14.04 3.00
N GLY A 122 -24.91 15.11 2.68
CA GLY A 122 -24.93 16.41 3.33
C GLY A 122 -24.05 16.53 4.57
N GLN A 123 -23.66 15.42 5.21
CA GLN A 123 -22.80 15.40 6.40
C GLN A 123 -22.10 14.06 6.59
N TRP A 124 -21.01 14.07 7.37
CA TRP A 124 -20.36 12.85 7.83
C TRP A 124 -20.87 12.47 9.23
N GLU A 125 -21.33 11.24 9.38
CA GLU A 125 -21.74 10.67 10.66
C GLU A 125 -20.65 9.76 11.21
N TYR A 126 -20.12 10.10 12.38
CA TYR A 126 -19.13 9.28 13.07
C TYR A 126 -19.79 8.03 13.67
N SER A 127 -19.67 6.92 12.97
CA SER A 127 -20.15 5.61 13.43
C SER A 127 -19.20 4.50 13.01
N TRP A 128 -19.29 3.37 13.71
CA TRP A 128 -18.50 2.19 13.40
C TRP A 128 -18.90 1.60 12.04
N GLU A 129 -20.19 1.66 11.74
CA GLU A 129 -20.79 1.21 10.49
C GLU A 129 -20.26 2.04 9.31
N ASN A 130 -20.16 3.37 9.46
CA ASN A 130 -19.62 4.23 8.42
C ASN A 130 -18.12 4.03 8.22
N ALA A 131 -17.33 3.84 9.29
CA ALA A 131 -15.92 3.50 9.17
C ALA A 131 -15.70 2.17 8.42
N LYS A 132 -16.50 1.14 8.72
CA LYS A 132 -16.48 -0.14 7.99
C LYS A 132 -16.93 0.01 6.54
N LYS A 133 -17.90 0.87 6.27
CA LYS A 133 -18.38 1.16 4.91
C LYS A 133 -17.26 1.76 4.04
N ILE A 134 -16.41 2.64 4.59
CA ILE A 134 -15.23 3.16 3.87
C ILE A 134 -14.29 2.03 3.49
N LYS A 135 -13.96 1.14 4.45
CA LYS A 135 -13.13 -0.04 4.19
C LYS A 135 -13.73 -0.92 3.08
N GLN A 136 -15.05 -1.17 3.13
CA GLN A 136 -15.75 -1.96 2.11
C GLN A 136 -15.69 -1.32 0.72
N ILE A 137 -15.93 -0.01 0.61
CA ILE A 137 -15.88 0.73 -0.65
C ILE A 137 -14.48 0.65 -1.27
N ILE A 138 -13.44 0.87 -0.47
CA ILE A 138 -12.05 0.80 -0.94
C ILE A 138 -11.71 -0.62 -1.42
N CYS A 139 -12.08 -1.65 -0.64
CA CYS A 139 -11.82 -3.04 -1.02
C CYS A 139 -12.58 -3.45 -2.30
N MET A 140 -13.81 -2.97 -2.48
CA MET A 140 -14.64 -3.27 -3.65
C MET A 140 -14.10 -2.62 -4.94
N GLY A 141 -13.44 -1.46 -4.82
CA GLY A 141 -12.90 -0.70 -5.94
C GLY A 141 -11.44 -1.03 -6.27
N THR A 142 -10.96 -2.21 -5.94
CA THR A 142 -9.58 -2.63 -6.21
C THR A 142 -9.45 -3.40 -7.53
N PHE A 143 -8.22 -3.55 -8.02
CA PHE A 143 -7.90 -4.37 -9.18
C PHE A 143 -6.63 -5.18 -8.90
N GLU A 144 -6.52 -6.36 -9.51
CA GLU A 144 -5.39 -7.28 -9.31
C GLU A 144 -4.07 -6.62 -9.74
N VAL A 145 -3.03 -6.91 -8.98
CA VAL A 145 -1.65 -6.56 -9.33
C VAL A 145 -1.25 -7.26 -10.62
N ARG A 146 -0.23 -6.70 -11.28
CA ARG A 146 0.23 -7.21 -12.56
C ARG A 146 0.76 -8.63 -12.38
N ASN A 147 0.06 -9.57 -12.98
CA ASN A 147 0.50 -10.94 -13.18
C ASN A 147 0.37 -11.29 -14.66
N ILE A 148 1.45 -11.78 -15.27
CA ILE A 148 1.41 -12.27 -16.65
C ILE A 148 0.96 -13.73 -16.63
N GLU A 149 -0.20 -14.04 -17.22
CA GLU A 149 -0.61 -15.42 -17.49
C GLU A 149 0.51 -16.14 -18.29
N GLY A 150 0.99 -17.29 -17.78
CA GLY A 150 1.95 -18.12 -18.52
C GLY A 150 3.40 -18.11 -18.03
N ASN A 151 3.64 -17.88 -16.73
CA ASN A 151 4.93 -18.20 -16.08
C ASN A 151 6.12 -17.32 -16.53
N LEU A 152 5.86 -16.08 -16.95
CA LEU A 152 6.86 -15.19 -17.56
C LEU A 152 7.11 -13.85 -16.85
N ALA A 153 6.38 -13.52 -15.78
CA ALA A 153 6.79 -12.49 -14.83
C ALA A 153 6.08 -12.72 -13.49
N THR A 154 6.87 -12.84 -12.42
CA THR A 154 6.44 -12.92 -11.02
C THR A 154 5.55 -11.72 -10.69
N GLY A 155 4.37 -11.92 -10.11
CA GLY A 155 3.46 -10.85 -9.64
C GLY A 155 4.02 -9.97 -8.52
N GLY A 156 5.32 -10.09 -8.26
CA GLY A 156 6.10 -9.30 -7.33
C GLY A 156 7.57 -9.40 -7.63
N GLU A 157 8.31 -8.60 -6.90
CA GLU A 157 9.76 -8.52 -7.00
C GLU A 157 10.40 -9.81 -6.47
N SER A 158 11.43 -10.31 -7.16
CA SER A 158 12.07 -11.59 -6.86
C SER A 158 13.07 -11.54 -5.71
N TYR A 159 13.38 -10.35 -5.19
CA TYR A 159 14.23 -10.19 -4.01
C TYR A 159 13.39 -10.48 -2.75
N ASP A 160 13.95 -11.23 -1.81
CA ASP A 160 13.33 -11.46 -0.50
C ASP A 160 13.90 -10.44 0.49
N GLY A 161 13.16 -9.35 0.74
CA GLY A 161 13.58 -8.34 1.72
C GLY A 161 12.64 -8.15 2.89
N ASP A 162 11.55 -8.93 2.99
CA ASP A 162 10.85 -9.17 4.24
C ASP A 162 11.42 -10.37 5.02
N GLY A 163 12.25 -11.20 4.38
CA GLY A 163 13.11 -12.20 5.01
C GLY A 163 12.36 -13.45 5.46
N ASP A 164 11.20 -13.72 4.87
CA ASP A 164 10.35 -14.86 5.24
C ASP A 164 10.59 -16.09 4.34
N GLY A 165 11.42 -15.96 3.30
CA GLY A 165 11.72 -17.02 2.34
C GLY A 165 10.57 -17.33 1.38
N ILE A 166 9.53 -16.49 1.33
CA ILE A 166 8.36 -16.64 0.46
C ILE A 166 8.47 -15.62 -0.68
N ALA A 167 8.28 -16.08 -1.91
CA ALA A 167 8.24 -15.18 -3.06
C ALA A 167 7.02 -14.25 -2.97
N GLN A 168 7.20 -12.98 -3.36
CA GLN A 168 6.14 -11.97 -3.45
C GLN A 168 5.19 -12.22 -4.63
N ASN A 169 4.73 -13.45 -4.83
CA ASN A 169 3.93 -13.81 -6.00
C ASN A 169 2.45 -13.89 -5.63
N ALA A 170 1.69 -12.86 -6.00
CA ALA A 170 0.24 -12.90 -5.86
C ALA A 170 -0.36 -13.94 -6.84
N PRO A 171 -1.25 -14.84 -6.41
CA PRO A 171 -1.96 -15.73 -7.31
C PRO A 171 -3.01 -14.93 -8.10
N ILE A 172 -3.17 -15.20 -9.41
CA ILE A 172 -4.28 -14.59 -10.18
C ILE A 172 -5.60 -15.14 -9.63
N ASN A 173 -6.36 -14.33 -8.89
CA ASN A 173 -7.63 -14.76 -8.30
C ASN A 173 -8.65 -13.64 -8.11
N ARG A 174 -9.33 -13.34 -9.21
CA ARG A 174 -10.37 -12.29 -9.30
C ARG A 174 -11.60 -12.48 -8.41
N TYR A 175 -11.73 -13.60 -7.70
CA TYR A 175 -12.93 -13.96 -6.95
C TYR A 175 -12.74 -14.07 -5.44
N SER A 176 -11.51 -14.02 -4.93
CA SER A 176 -11.29 -14.07 -3.49
C SER A 176 -10.00 -13.39 -3.08
N LYS A 177 -10.05 -12.78 -1.89
CA LYS A 177 -8.89 -12.23 -1.21
C LYS A 177 -7.77 -13.25 -1.03
N ASP A 178 -6.52 -12.86 -1.30
CA ASP A 178 -5.32 -13.63 -0.97
C ASP A 178 -4.47 -12.95 0.12
N ASN A 179 -3.34 -13.58 0.49
CA ASN A 179 -2.46 -13.14 1.57
C ASN A 179 -1.27 -12.28 1.11
N VAL A 180 -1.19 -11.93 -0.17
CA VAL A 180 -0.09 -11.17 -0.77
C VAL A 180 -0.60 -9.79 -1.19
N GLU A 181 -1.56 -9.73 -2.10
CA GLU A 181 -2.16 -8.47 -2.58
C GLU A 181 -3.47 -8.12 -1.85
N GLY A 182 -4.04 -9.06 -1.09
CA GLY A 182 -5.30 -8.85 -0.41
C GLY A 182 -6.46 -8.89 -1.41
N TRP A 183 -7.22 -7.80 -1.50
CA TRP A 183 -8.22 -7.62 -2.57
C TRP A 183 -7.62 -7.03 -3.85
N GLY A 184 -6.35 -6.62 -3.80
CA GLY A 184 -5.64 -6.01 -4.91
C GLY A 184 -5.29 -4.55 -4.68
N ARG A 185 -4.83 -3.90 -5.74
CA ARG A 185 -4.40 -2.51 -5.76
C ARG A 185 -5.58 -1.55 -5.72
N VAL A 186 -5.47 -0.51 -4.89
CA VAL A 186 -6.50 0.53 -4.79
C VAL A 186 -6.68 1.33 -6.08
N SER A 187 -7.93 1.60 -6.47
CA SER A 187 -8.28 2.58 -7.51
C SER A 187 -9.13 3.69 -6.91
N ALA A 188 -8.59 4.91 -6.95
CA ALA A 188 -9.31 6.09 -6.48
C ALA A 188 -10.58 6.35 -7.31
N GLU A 189 -10.50 6.13 -8.62
CA GLU A 189 -11.65 6.31 -9.52
C GLU A 189 -12.78 5.34 -9.15
N ALA A 190 -12.50 4.04 -9.01
CA ALA A 190 -13.52 3.05 -8.71
C ALA A 190 -14.16 3.29 -7.33
N ALA A 191 -13.35 3.61 -6.32
CA ALA A 191 -13.85 3.91 -4.97
C ALA A 191 -14.77 5.14 -4.94
N ILE A 192 -14.40 6.22 -5.64
CA ILE A 192 -15.22 7.44 -5.70
C ILE A 192 -16.48 7.25 -6.55
N GLN A 193 -16.37 6.52 -7.66
CA GLN A 193 -17.54 6.19 -8.49
C GLN A 193 -18.54 5.29 -7.75
N ALA A 194 -18.07 4.39 -6.89
CA ALA A 194 -18.94 3.57 -6.05
C ALA A 194 -19.83 4.39 -5.11
N VAL A 195 -19.41 5.62 -4.73
CA VAL A 195 -20.23 6.54 -3.94
C VAL A 195 -21.07 7.46 -4.82
N THR A 196 -20.47 8.02 -5.86
CA THR A 196 -21.06 9.10 -6.65
C THR A 196 -22.01 8.62 -7.74
N LYS A 197 -21.75 7.45 -8.35
CA LYS A 197 -22.42 6.98 -9.58
C LYS A 197 -23.44 5.85 -9.39
N TRP A 198 -24.04 5.69 -8.20
CA TRP A 198 -25.19 4.77 -8.09
C TRP A 198 -26.35 5.22 -8.99
N LEU A 199 -26.85 4.28 -9.80
CA LEU A 199 -27.91 4.37 -10.81
C LEU A 199 -29.00 5.38 -10.44
N ASN A 200 -28.86 6.62 -10.91
CA ASN A 200 -30.02 7.47 -11.13
C ASN A 200 -30.63 6.99 -12.46
N GLU A 201 -31.88 6.53 -12.37
CA GLU A 201 -32.86 6.35 -13.45
C GLU A 201 -32.83 5.01 -14.24
N CYS A 202 -33.69 4.08 -13.79
CA CYS A 202 -34.60 3.33 -14.66
C CYS A 202 -36.04 3.60 -14.19
#